data_AF-A0A850VVR1-F1
#
_entry.id   AF-A0A850VVR1-F1
#
_cell.length_a   1.000
_cell.length_b   1.000
_cell.length_c   1.000
_cell.angle_alpha   90.00
_cell.angle_beta   90.00
_cell.angle_gamma   90.00
#
_symmetry.space_group_name_H-M   'P 1'
#
loop_
_entity.id
_entity.type
_entity.pdbx_description
1 polymer ?
#
loop_
_entity_poly.entity_id
_entity_poly.type
_entity_poly.pdbx_seq_one_letter_code
_entity_poly.pdbx_strand_id
1 'polypeptide(L)'
;VVELKPGGKDIPVTSANRIAYIHLVADYRLNKQIRQHCLAFRQGLANVVNLEWLRMFDQQEIQVLISGAQVPISLDDLKSFTNYSGEY
;
A
#
# COMPACT_ATOMS: atom_id res chain seq x y z
N VAL A 1 -2.15 19.08 11.79
CA VAL A 1 -1.84 19.11 10.35
C VAL A 1 -0.33 18.93 10.20
N VAL A 2 0.13 17.95 9.42
CA VAL A 2 1.57 17.73 9.18
C VAL A 2 1.94 18.41 7.86
N GLU A 3 2.98 19.24 7.88
CA GLU A 3 3.49 19.84 6.66
C GLU A 3 4.21 18.80 5.80
N LEU A 4 3.91 18.80 4.49
CA LEU A 4 4.53 17.89 3.53
C LEU A 4 6.00 18.23 3.25
N LYS A 5 6.35 19.51 3.39
CA LYS A 5 7.70 20.07 3.32
C LYS A 5 7.79 21.29 4.25
N PRO A 6 9.00 21.71 4.68
CA PRO A 6 9.16 22.87 5.56
C PRO A 6 8.49 24.13 5.00
N GLY A 7 7.65 24.80 5.80
CA GLY A 7 6.91 25.99 5.39
C GLY A 7 5.81 25.71 4.36
N GLY A 8 5.44 24.44 4.20
CA GLY A 8 4.49 24.00 3.19
C GLY A 8 3.07 24.55 3.39
N LYS A 9 2.70 24.93 4.62
CA LYS A 9 1.38 25.51 4.92
C LYS A 9 1.13 26.84 4.19
N ASP A 10 2.21 27.59 3.90
CA ASP A 10 2.14 28.93 3.31
C ASP A 10 2.29 28.89 1.77
N ILE A 11 2.45 27.70 1.19
CA ILE A 11 2.69 27.52 -0.24
C ILE A 11 1.42 26.96 -0.90
N PRO A 12 0.66 27.77 -1.66
CA PRO A 12 -0.53 27.28 -2.34
C PRO A 12 -0.19 26.27 -3.43
N VAL A 13 -1.06 25.28 -3.61
CA VAL A 13 -0.95 24.32 -4.71
C VAL A 13 -1.43 25.00 -6.01
N THR A 14 -0.58 25.02 -7.02
CA THR A 14 -0.82 25.59 -8.34
C THR A 14 -0.63 24.52 -9.41
N SER A 15 -1.07 24.78 -10.65
CA SER A 15 -0.84 23.86 -11.78
C SER A 15 0.64 23.51 -11.99
N ALA A 16 1.56 24.44 -11.68
CA ALA A 16 2.99 24.24 -11.82
C ALA A 16 3.58 23.31 -10.75
N ASN A 17 3.02 23.30 -9.53
CA ASN A 17 3.56 22.51 -8.41
C ASN A 17 2.71 21.27 -8.04
N ARG A 18 1.58 21.04 -8.73
CA ARG A 18 0.64 19.95 -8.46
C ARG A 18 1.28 18.57 -8.44
N ILE A 19 2.17 18.26 -9.38
CA ILE A 19 2.84 16.95 -9.45
C ILE A 19 3.75 16.74 -8.22
N ALA A 20 4.53 17.75 -7.85
CA ALA A 20 5.36 17.69 -6.65
C ALA A 20 4.50 17.50 -5.39
N TYR A 21 3.37 18.20 -5.29
CA TYR A 21 2.42 18.02 -4.20
C TYR A 21 1.89 16.58 -4.13
N ILE A 22 1.49 15.98 -5.27
CA ILE A 22 1.02 14.59 -5.33
C ILE A 22 2.10 13.62 -4.82
N HIS A 23 3.34 13.77 -5.26
CA HIS A 23 4.44 12.93 -4.77
C HIS A 23 4.66 13.06 -3.27
N LEU A 24 4.60 14.28 -2.73
CA LEU A 24 4.77 14.50 -1.29
C LEU A 24 3.61 13.88 -0.47
N VAL A 25 2.37 13.97 -0.98
CA VAL A 25 1.22 13.32 -0.34
C VAL A 25 1.37 11.80 -0.37
N ALA A 26 1.75 11.23 -1.51
CA ALA A 26 1.96 9.79 -1.65
C ALA A 26 3.07 9.31 -0.70
N ASP A 27 4.21 10.00 -0.64
CA ASP A 27 5.30 9.69 0.29
C ASP A 27 4.84 9.79 1.75
N TYR A 28 4.07 10.82 2.10
CA TYR A 28 3.54 10.95 3.45
C TYR A 28 2.64 9.77 3.83
N ARG A 29 1.68 9.42 2.97
CA ARG A 29 0.69 8.37 3.23
C ARG A 29 1.29 6.97 3.21
N LEU A 30 2.16 6.69 2.25
CA LEU A 30 2.66 5.34 1.98
C LEU A 30 3.99 5.02 2.66
N ASN A 31 4.81 6.04 2.98
CA ASN A 31 6.13 5.82 3.60
C ASN A 31 6.20 6.39 5.02
N LYS A 32 5.92 7.69 5.20
CA LYS A 32 6.17 8.36 6.48
C LYS A 32 5.19 7.95 7.58
N GLN A 33 3.89 7.96 7.26
CA GLN A 33 2.82 7.71 8.24
C GLN A 33 2.92 6.31 8.85
N ILE A 34 3.33 5.31 8.06
CA ILE A 34 3.42 3.91 8.50
C ILE A 34 4.85 3.45 8.81
N ARG A 35 5.85 4.36 8.77
CA ARG A 35 7.27 4.02 8.84
C ARG A 35 7.65 3.14 10.02
N GLN A 36 7.13 3.44 11.20
CA GLN A 36 7.44 2.68 12.42
C GLN A 36 6.94 1.24 12.34
N HIS A 37 5.73 1.03 11.82
CA HIS A 37 5.16 -0.29 11.61
C HIS A 37 5.95 -1.08 10.55
N CYS A 38 6.32 -0.43 9.44
CA CYS A 38 7.14 -1.05 8.40
C CYS A 38 8.54 -1.46 8.91
N LEU A 39 9.18 -0.62 9.73
CA LEU A 39 10.48 -0.94 10.32
C LEU A 39 10.40 -2.13 11.28
N ALA A 40 9.40 -2.15 12.17
CA ALA A 40 9.18 -3.27 13.08
C ALA A 40 8.87 -4.57 12.32
N PHE A 41 8.01 -4.51 11.29
CA PHE A 41 7.72 -5.65 10.42
C PHE A 41 8.98 -6.17 9.72
N ARG A 42 9.76 -5.27 9.11
CA ARG A 42 11.02 -5.63 8.43
C ARG A 42 12.02 -6.26 9.40
N GLN A 43 12.12 -5.76 10.63
CA GLN A 43 13.00 -6.33 11.65
C GLN A 43 12.54 -7.72 12.08
N GLY A 44 11.25 -7.92 12.30
CA GLY A 44 10.68 -9.24 12.59
C GLY A 44 10.92 -10.23 11.44
N LEU A 45 10.72 -9.80 10.20
CA LEU A 45 10.96 -10.62 9.01
C LEU A 45 12.44 -11.03 8.88
N ALA A 46 13.37 -10.11 9.13
CA ALA A 46 14.81 -10.37 9.09
C ALA A 46 15.29 -11.40 10.13
N ASN A 47 14.54 -11.57 11.22
CA ASN A 47 14.84 -12.59 12.23
C ASN A 47 14.44 -14.01 11.79
N VAL A 48 13.58 -14.14 10.77
CA VAL A 48 13.06 -15.42 10.29
C VAL A 48 13.72 -15.83 8.97
N VAL A 49 13.93 -14.86 8.06
CA VAL A 49 14.51 -15.09 6.73
C VAL A 49 15.56 -14.04 6.39
N ASN A 50 16.56 -14.45 5.61
CA ASN A 50 17.54 -13.50 5.08
C ASN A 50 16.87 -12.59 4.04
N LEU A 51 16.84 -11.28 4.30
CA LEU A 51 16.21 -10.30 3.41
C LEU A 51 16.86 -10.24 2.02
N GLU A 52 18.12 -10.64 1.86
CA GLU A 52 18.77 -10.68 0.54
C GLU A 52 18.10 -11.71 -0.38
N TRP A 53 17.54 -12.80 0.15
CA TRP A 53 16.77 -13.76 -0.65
C TRP A 53 15.48 -13.16 -1.19
N LEU A 54 14.91 -12.16 -0.53
CA LEU A 54 13.70 -11.50 -1.00
C LEU A 54 13.97 -10.52 -2.14
N ARG A 55 15.24 -10.11 -2.36
CA ARG A 55 15.60 -9.14 -3.41
C ARG A 55 15.55 -9.71 -4.82
N MET A 56 15.48 -11.04 -4.96
CA MET A 56 15.33 -11.70 -6.26
C MET A 56 13.90 -11.62 -6.80
N PHE A 57 12.94 -11.27 -5.95
CA PHE A 57 11.52 -11.22 -6.29
C PHE A 57 11.04 -9.77 -6.48
N ASP A 58 10.13 -9.58 -7.44
CA ASP A 58 9.36 -8.35 -7.54
C ASP A 58 8.16 -8.31 -6.55
N GLN A 59 7.39 -7.22 -6.57
CA GLN A 59 6.24 -7.05 -5.67
C GLN A 59 5.16 -8.14 -5.86
N GLN A 60 4.89 -8.55 -7.10
CA GLN A 60 3.87 -9.55 -7.41
C GLN A 60 4.32 -10.94 -6.98
N GLU A 61 5.59 -11.28 -7.21
CA GLU A 61 6.15 -12.57 -6.83
C GLU A 61 6.22 -12.72 -5.30
N ILE A 62 6.59 -11.68 -4.55
CA ILE A 62 6.53 -11.69 -3.08
C ILE A 62 5.10 -11.92 -2.60
N GLN A 63 4.12 -11.26 -3.24
CA GLN A 63 2.71 -11.45 -2.89
C GLN A 63 2.28 -12.91 -3.09
N VAL A 64 2.64 -13.52 -4.22
CA VAL A 64 2.34 -14.93 -4.50
C VAL A 64 3.06 -15.87 -3.52
N LEU A 65 4.31 -15.58 -3.19
CA LEU A 65 5.10 -16.37 -2.25
C LEU A 65 4.46 -16.40 -0.86
N ILE A 66 3.93 -15.26 -0.39
CA ILE A 66 3.35 -15.13 0.96
C ILE A 66 1.88 -15.57 0.98
N SER A 67 1.10 -15.16 -0.02
CA SER A 67 -0.36 -15.26 -0.01
C SER A 67 -0.91 -16.40 -0.88
N GLY A 68 -0.02 -17.11 -1.59
CA GLY A 68 -0.38 -18.09 -2.60
C GLY A 68 -0.74 -17.45 -3.94
N ALA A 69 -0.92 -18.29 -4.96
CA ALA A 69 -1.35 -17.85 -6.28
C ALA A 69 -2.74 -17.19 -6.22
N GLN A 70 -3.01 -16.26 -7.14
CA GLN A 70 -4.35 -15.73 -7.33
C GLN A 70 -5.28 -16.85 -7.78
N VAL A 71 -6.06 -17.38 -6.83
CA VAL A 71 -7.10 -18.36 -7.12
C VAL A 71 -8.34 -17.59 -7.58
N PRO A 72 -9.02 -18.00 -8.66
CA PRO A 72 -10.25 -17.36 -9.09
C PRO A 72 -11.29 -17.38 -7.96
N ILE A 73 -12.00 -16.26 -7.80
CA ILE A 73 -13.11 -16.15 -6.85
C ILE A 73 -14.21 -17.10 -7.32
N SER A 74 -14.77 -17.87 -6.38
CA SER A 74 -15.94 -18.70 -6.67
C SER A 74 -17.15 -17.82 -6.94
N LEU A 75 -17.59 -17.81 -8.21
CA LEU A 75 -18.78 -17.06 -8.61
C LEU A 75 -20.06 -17.67 -8.03
N ASP A 76 -20.08 -18.98 -7.81
CA ASP A 76 -21.22 -19.67 -7.20
C ASP A 76 -21.37 -19.31 -5.72
N ASP A 77 -20.24 -19.19 -5.00
CA ASP A 77 -20.21 -18.70 -3.62
C ASP A 77 -20.65 -17.24 -3.55
N LEU A 78 -20.07 -16.39 -4.40
CA LEU A 78 -20.43 -14.96 -4.47
C LEU A 78 -21.93 -14.79 -4.73
N LYS A 79 -22.51 -15.54 -5.69
CA LYS A 79 -23.95 -15.51 -5.98
C LYS A 79 -24.78 -15.98 -4.79
N SER A 80 -24.38 -17.09 -4.15
CA SER A 80 -25.13 -17.70 -3.04
C SER A 80 -25.19 -16.80 -1.80
N PHE A 81 -24.21 -15.90 -1.63
CA PHE A 81 -24.10 -14.97 -0.50
C PHE A 81 -24.31 -13.50 -0.89
N THR A 82 -24.85 -13.21 -2.07
CA THR A 82 -25.25 -11.85 -2.47
C THR A 82 -26.74 -11.66 -2.18
N ASN A 83 -27.08 -10.69 -1.34
CA ASN A 83 -28.48 -10.31 -1.10
C ASN A 83 -28.88 -9.16 -2.03
N TYR A 84 -29.99 -9.34 -2.74
CA TYR A 84 -30.58 -8.30 -3.58
C TYR A 84 -31.63 -7.53 -2.77
N SER A 85 -31.67 -6.22 -2.95
CA SER A 85 -32.65 -5.35 -2.29
C SER A 85 -33.16 -4.31 -3.28
N GLY A 86 -34.47 -4.02 -3.24
CA GLY A 86 -35.15 -3.18 -4.23
C GLY A 86 -35.99 -4.02 -5.21
N GLU A 87 -36.01 -3.65 -6.49
CA GLU A 87 -36.69 -4.39 -7.58
C GLU A 87 -35.77 -5.40 -8.29
N TYR A 88 -34.83 -6.01 -7.58
CA TYR A 88 -33.90 -7.03 -8.10
C TYR A 88 -34.07 -8.34 -7.36
#